data_AF-A0A432Q807-F1
#
_entry.id   AF-A0A432Q807-F1
#
_cell.length_a   1.000
_cell.length_b   1.000
_cell.length_c   1.000
_cell.angle_alpha   90.00
_cell.angle_beta   90.00
_cell.angle_gamma   90.00
#
_symmetry.space_group_name_H-M   'P 1'
#
loop_
_entity.id
_entity.type
_entity.pdbx_description
1 polymer ?
#
loop_
_entity_poly.entity_id
_entity_poly.type
_entity_poly.pdbx_seq_one_letter_code
_entity_poly.pdbx_strand_id
1 'polypeptide(L)'
;MHPAIIQLRGRYADIFEDVMKLIEKYCGDFRVERVRGGVDVFISDVNDARKTISKIQKLKKAEIKMSTKYAGLRRGRVRVLFVYCLRF
;
A
#
# COMPACT_ATOMS: atom_id res chain seq x y z
N MET A 1 10.43 -10.13 -0.12
CA MET A 1 10.41 -9.12 0.96
C MET A 1 9.66 -7.92 0.44
N HIS A 2 8.63 -7.46 1.15
CA HIS A 2 7.78 -6.36 0.71
C HIS A 2 8.28 -5.03 1.28
N PRO A 3 8.93 -4.15 0.49
CA PRO A 3 9.40 -2.85 0.94
C PRO A 3 8.28 -1.80 1.04
N ALA A 4 7.05 -2.11 0.61
CA ALA A 4 5.92 -1.19 0.69
C ALA A 4 4.66 -1.86 1.26
N ILE A 5 3.85 -1.07 1.96
CA ILE A 5 2.51 -1.45 2.45
C ILE A 5 1.53 -0.37 2.00
N ILE A 6 0.44 -0.81 1.39
CA ILE A 6 -0.76 0.01 1.13
C ILE A 6 -1.81 -0.38 2.17
N GLN A 7 -2.20 0.56 3.01
CA GLN A 7 -3.19 0.35 4.06
C GLN A 7 -4.50 1.00 3.66
N LEU A 8 -5.58 0.22 3.59
CA LEU A 8 -6.93 0.72 3.40
C LEU A 8 -7.60 0.85 4.76
N ARG A 9 -8.08 2.06 5.09
CA ARG A 9 -8.72 2.40 6.36
C ARG A 9 -9.96 3.25 6.13
N GLY A 10 -10.89 3.24 7.09
CA GLY A 10 -12.14 3.99 7.00
C GLY A 10 -13.23 3.24 6.24
N ARG A 11 -14.04 3.94 5.45
CA ARG A 11 -15.16 3.36 4.68
C ARG A 11 -14.68 2.90 3.30
N TYR A 12 -13.96 1.79 3.27
CA TYR A 12 -13.37 1.26 2.02
C TYR A 12 -14.16 0.11 1.38
N ALA A 13 -15.26 -0.36 1.99
CA ALA A 13 -15.98 -1.54 1.51
C ALA A 13 -16.44 -1.41 0.05
N ASP A 14 -17.03 -0.27 -0.31
CA ASP A 14 -17.60 -0.02 -1.64
C ASP A 14 -16.54 0.11 -2.75
N ILE A 15 -15.30 0.38 -2.37
CA ILE A 15 -14.18 0.61 -3.31
C ILE A 15 -13.12 -0.48 -3.23
N PHE A 16 -13.25 -1.43 -2.29
CA PHE A 16 -12.24 -2.43 -2.01
C PHE A 16 -11.91 -3.24 -3.26
N GLU A 17 -12.94 -3.70 -3.95
CA GLU A 17 -12.82 -4.51 -5.16
C GLU A 17 -12.09 -3.75 -6.28
N ASP A 18 -12.44 -2.47 -6.49
CA ASP A 18 -11.78 -1.63 -7.50
C ASP A 18 -10.31 -1.38 -7.16
N VAL A 19 -10.01 -1.16 -5.88
CA VAL A 19 -8.63 -0.99 -5.41
C VAL A 19 -7.84 -2.28 -5.60
N MET A 20 -8.41 -3.44 -5.27
CA MET A 20 -7.77 -4.74 -5.46
C MET A 20 -7.49 -5.02 -6.93
N LYS A 21 -8.43 -4.74 -7.84
CA LYS A 21 -8.21 -4.85 -9.29
C LYS A 21 -7.07 -3.97 -9.79
N LEU A 22 -6.91 -2.77 -9.25
CA LEU A 22 -5.77 -1.90 -9.58
C LEU A 22 -4.46 -2.48 -9.05
N ILE A 23 -4.45 -3.03 -7.85
CA ILE A 23 -3.27 -3.67 -7.26
C ILE A 23 -2.87 -4.89 -8.11
N GLU A 24 -3.80 -5.79 -8.43
CA GLU A 24 -3.57 -6.96 -9.28
C GLU A 24 -3.06 -6.59 -10.67
N LYS A 25 -3.58 -5.50 -11.25
CA LYS A 25 -3.16 -5.03 -12.57
C LYS A 25 -1.76 -4.44 -12.61
N TYR A 26 -1.31 -3.81 -11.53
CA TYR A 26 -0.10 -2.99 -11.52
C TYR A 26 1.02 -3.47 -10.60
N CYS A 27 0.75 -4.42 -9.71
CA CYS A 27 1.74 -4.98 -8.78
C CYS A 27 1.97 -6.45 -9.11
N GLY A 28 3.21 -6.84 -9.39
CA GLY A 28 3.53 -8.21 -9.77
C GLY A 28 3.40 -9.23 -8.62
N ASP A 29 3.87 -8.87 -7.42
CA ASP A 29 3.81 -9.72 -6.24
C ASP A 29 3.33 -8.92 -5.03
N PHE A 30 2.26 -9.42 -4.40
CA PHE A 30 1.64 -8.79 -3.25
C PHE A 30 0.99 -9.80 -2.30
N ARG A 31 0.86 -9.41 -1.03
CA ARG A 31 0.15 -10.19 -0.01
C ARG A 31 -0.88 -9.32 0.67
N VAL A 32 -2.09 -9.86 0.86
CA VAL A 32 -3.18 -9.18 1.56
C VAL A 32 -3.30 -9.75 2.97
N GLU A 33 -3.35 -8.88 3.97
CA GLU A 33 -3.66 -9.24 5.35
C GLU A 33 -4.82 -8.38 5.87
N ARG A 34 -5.85 -9.05 6.41
CA ARG A 34 -6.95 -8.35 7.09
C ARG A 34 -6.51 -8.04 8.52
N VAL A 35 -6.63 -6.78 8.91
CA VAL A 35 -6.23 -6.29 10.23
C VAL A 35 -7.39 -5.60 10.93
N ARG A 36 -7.31 -5.43 12.24
CA ARG A 36 -8.34 -4.71 13.00
C ARG A 36 -8.43 -3.27 12.50
N GLY A 37 -9.52 -2.93 11.80
CA GLY A 37 -9.78 -1.61 11.24
C GLY A 37 -9.40 -1.42 9.78
N GLY A 38 -9.04 -2.47 9.04
CA GLY A 38 -8.80 -2.35 7.61
C GLY A 38 -8.14 -3.54 6.92
N VAL A 39 -7.50 -3.24 5.81
CA VAL A 39 -6.71 -4.20 5.03
C VAL A 39 -5.32 -3.64 4.79
N ASP A 40 -4.31 -4.47 4.96
CA ASP A 40 -2.92 -4.16 4.62
C ASP A 40 -2.51 -4.99 3.41
N VAL A 41 -2.01 -4.32 2.39
CA VAL A 41 -1.51 -4.94 1.17
C VAL A 41 -0.01 -4.70 1.08
N PHE A 42 0.75 -5.76 1.27
CA PHE A 42 2.21 -5.76 1.19
C PHE A 42 2.63 -5.91 -0.27
N ILE A 43 3.44 -4.99 -0.77
CA ILE A 43 3.87 -4.94 -2.18
C ILE A 43 5.39 -5.15 -2.25
N SER A 44 5.83 -6.00 -3.19
CA SER A 44 7.25 -6.34 -3.38
C SER A 44 8.08 -5.24 -4.07
N ASP A 45 7.45 -4.30 -4.80
CA ASP A 45 8.11 -3.14 -5.41
C ASP A 45 7.48 -1.81 -4.93
N VAL A 46 8.31 -0.89 -4.44
CA VAL A 46 7.88 0.45 -3.99
C VAL A 46 7.35 1.31 -5.13
N ASN A 47 7.91 1.17 -6.33
CA ASN A 47 7.52 1.94 -7.50
C ASN A 47 6.13 1.53 -8.00
N ASP A 48 5.84 0.24 -7.98
CA ASP A 48 4.50 -0.27 -8.32
C ASP A 48 3.47 0.20 -7.30
N ALA A 49 3.82 0.18 -6.01
CA ALA A 49 2.97 0.74 -4.97
C ALA A 49 2.67 2.23 -5.23
N ARG A 50 3.70 3.05 -5.50
CA ARG A 50 3.53 4.49 -5.78
C ARG A 50 2.66 4.76 -7.01
N LYS A 51 2.91 4.05 -8.12
CA LYS A 51 2.11 4.17 -9.35
C LYS A 51 0.64 3.83 -9.10
N THR A 52 0.40 2.77 -8.33
CA THR A 52 -0.94 2.29 -8.00
C THR A 52 -1.68 3.28 -7.09
N ILE A 53 -1.01 3.78 -6.04
CA ILE A 53 -1.56 4.79 -5.12
C ILE A 53 -1.96 6.06 -5.88
N SER A 54 -1.10 6.57 -6.77
CA SER A 54 -1.42 7.74 -7.59
C SER A 54 -2.66 7.56 -8.46
N LYS A 55 -2.95 6.33 -8.90
CA LYS A 55 -4.19 6.01 -9.65
C LYS A 55 -5.40 5.93 -8.73
N ILE A 56 -5.26 5.27 -7.58
CA ILE A 56 -6.33 5.17 -6.57
C ILE A 56 -6.73 6.58 -6.10
N GLN A 57 -5.77 7.46 -5.83
CA GLN A 57 -6.02 8.84 -5.40
C GLN A 57 -6.88 9.60 -6.44
N LYS A 58 -6.51 9.50 -7.72
CA LYS A 58 -7.23 10.16 -8.81
C LYS A 58 -8.67 9.67 -8.95
N LEU A 59 -8.90 8.38 -8.73
CA LEU A 59 -10.21 7.76 -8.96
C LEU A 59 -11.16 7.87 -7.76
N LYS A 60 -10.64 7.82 -6.54
CA LYS A 60 -11.46 7.58 -5.33
C LYS A 60 -11.38 8.69 -4.28
N LYS A 61 -10.77 9.85 -4.58
CA LYS A 61 -10.62 11.00 -3.67
C LYS A 61 -10.09 10.64 -2.27
N ALA A 62 -9.19 9.65 -2.21
CA ALA A 62 -8.60 9.18 -0.96
C ALA A 62 -7.67 10.24 -0.33
N GLU A 63 -7.70 10.37 0.99
CA GLU A 63 -6.62 11.03 1.72
C GLU A 63 -5.45 10.06 1.86
N ILE A 64 -4.23 10.49 1.51
CA ILE A 64 -3.03 9.66 1.61
C ILE A 64 -2.11 10.21 2.69
N LYS A 65 -1.80 9.36 3.67
CA LYS A 65 -0.72 9.58 4.63
C LYS A 65 0.44 8.64 4.34
N MET A 66 1.61 9.19 4.01
CA MET A 66 2.85 8.42 3.89
C MET A 66 3.61 8.40 5.21
N SER A 67 4.22 7.27 5.55
CA SER A 67 5.24 7.14 6.59
C SER A 67 6.28 6.09 6.20
N THR A 68 7.36 6.02 6.96
CA THR A 68 8.39 4.98 6.83
C THR A 68 8.59 4.29 8.16
N LYS A 69 8.79 2.98 8.13
CA LYS A 69 9.20 2.18 9.29
C LYS A 69 10.60 1.63 9.06
N TYR A 70 11.41 1.59 10.12
CA TYR A 70 12.70 0.93 10.08
C TYR A 70 12.51 -0.57 9.86
N ALA A 71 13.19 -1.13 8.85
CA ALA A 71 13.10 -2.53 8.45
C ALA A 71 14.45 -3.27 8.57
N GLY A 72 15.46 -2.64 9.18
CA GLY A 72 16.78 -3.22 9.41
C GLY A 72 17.91 -2.49 8.69
N LEU A 73 19.13 -3.02 8.83
CA LEU A 73 20.35 -2.53 8.19
C LEU A 73 20.90 -3.63 7.26
N ARG A 74 21.30 -3.28 6.04
CA ARG A 74 21.99 -4.22 5.13
C ARG A 74 23.15 -3.52 4.44
N ARG A 75 24.37 -4.04 4.62
CA ARG A 75 25.61 -3.48 4.04
C ARG A 75 25.76 -1.97 4.33
N GLY A 76 25.51 -1.56 5.57
CA GLY A 76 25.59 -0.16 5.99
C GLY A 76 24.45 0.74 5.51
N ARG A 77 23.46 0.22 4.76
CA ARG A 77 22.29 0.99 4.32
C ARG A 77 21.06 0.64 5.15
N VAL A 78 20.34 1.68 5.59
CA VAL A 78 19.04 1.52 6.27
C VAL A 78 18.02 1.01 5.27
N ARG A 79 17.36 -0.08 5.62
CA ARG A 79 16.18 -0.56 4.91
C ARG A 79 14.96 0.06 5.57
N VAL A 80 14.12 0.65 4.74
CA VAL A 80 12.85 1.22 5.17
C VAL A 80 11.71 0.43 4.55
N LEU A 81 10.63 0.31 5.31
CA LEU A 81 9.33 -0.15 4.87
C LEU A 81 8.49 1.11 4.63
N PHE A 82 8.12 1.36 3.39
CA PHE A 82 7.24 2.47 3.02
C PHE A 82 5.80 2.10 3.37
N VAL A 83 5.12 2.96 4.09
CA VAL A 83 3.73 2.74 4.50
C VAL A 83 2.87 3.86 3.94
N TYR A 84 1.88 3.50 3.14
CA TYR A 84 0.94 4.42 2.53
C TYR A 84 -0.45 4.09 3.05
N CYS A 85 -0.99 4.98 3.88
CA CYS A 85 -2.34 4.83 4.41
C CYS A 85 -3.32 5.63 3.57
N LEU A 86 -4.22 4.93 2.89
CA LEU A 86 -5.36 5.47 2.17
C LEU A 86 -6.57 5.49 3.12
N ARG A 87 -7.11 6.68 3.37
CA ARG A 87 -8.32 6.89 4.15
C ARG A 87 -9.47 7.35 3.24
N PHE A 88 -10.62 6.74 3.46
CA PHE A 88 -11.87 6.97 2.74
C PHE A 88 -13.01 7.21 3.72
#